data_AF-T2JA55-F1
#
_entry.id   AF-T2JA55-F1
#
_cell.length_a   1.000
_cell.length_b   1.000
_cell.length_c   1.000
_cell.angle_alpha   90.00
_cell.angle_beta   90.00
_cell.angle_gamma   90.00
#
_symmetry.space_group_name_H-M   'P 1'
#
loop_
_entity.id
_entity.type
_entity.pdbx_description
1 polymer ?
#
loop_
_entity_poly.entity_id
_entity_poly.type
_entity_poly.pdbx_seq_one_letter_code
_entity_poly.pdbx_strand_id
1 'polypeptide(L)'
;MIRDLSIKNYRCFEDFYVDGLAQVNLIVGDNNSGKTSFLEAIYLLVNQPKTKNEKVALVDILEHRGEMIEERTHKFTGNNRREISHFQDNYILNNLYYGYPDEFDTQKAYIISISSEKEQSIHSTIRLYIDVDNTLISDLFISFLEEIGKEQELRK
;
A
#
# COMPACT_ATOMS: atom_id res chain seq x y z
N MET A 1 -14.35 14.39 -6.39
CA MET A 1 -13.69 15.14 -5.30
C MET A 1 -13.92 14.36 -4.03
N ILE A 2 -12.85 14.08 -3.30
CA ILE A 2 -12.89 13.41 -1.99
C ILE A 2 -13.57 14.34 -0.99
N ARG A 3 -14.63 13.84 -0.33
CA ARG A 3 -15.41 14.59 0.67
C ARG A 3 -15.29 14.01 2.08
N ASP A 4 -14.89 12.75 2.15
CA ASP A 4 -14.66 11.98 3.34
C ASP A 4 -13.48 11.03 3.09
N LEU A 5 -12.85 10.53 4.14
CA LEU A 5 -11.77 9.56 4.02
C LEU A 5 -11.80 8.62 5.21
N SER A 6 -11.84 7.33 4.92
CA SER A 6 -11.61 6.24 5.86
C SER A 6 -10.23 5.66 5.61
N ILE A 7 -9.44 5.46 6.66
CA ILE A 7 -8.10 4.85 6.61
C ILE A 7 -8.05 3.76 7.68
N LYS A 8 -7.71 2.54 7.30
CA LYS A 8 -7.58 1.40 8.22
C LYS A 8 -6.25 0.68 8.07
N ASN A 9 -5.66 0.32 9.21
CA ASN A 9 -4.40 -0.38 9.37
C ASN A 9 -3.20 0.27 8.64
N TYR A 10 -3.21 1.59 8.43
CA TYR A 10 -2.17 2.28 7.68
C TYR A 10 -1.33 3.17 8.60
N ARG A 11 -0.05 2.83 8.75
CA ARG A 11 0.94 3.58 9.53
C ARG A 11 0.43 3.88 10.95
N CYS A 12 0.17 5.14 11.29
CA CYS A 12 -0.34 5.51 12.62
C CYS A 12 -1.87 5.38 12.78
N PHE A 13 -2.59 4.97 11.73
CA PHE A 13 -4.05 4.86 11.74
C PHE A 13 -4.52 3.41 11.84
N GLU A 14 -5.04 3.03 12.99
CA GLU A 14 -5.75 1.74 13.19
C GLU A 14 -7.09 1.76 12.45
N ASP A 15 -7.95 2.71 12.84
CA ASP A 15 -9.24 3.00 12.23
C ASP A 15 -9.48 4.51 12.35
N PHE A 16 -9.33 5.22 11.23
CA PHE A 16 -9.46 6.67 11.16
C PHE A 16 -10.52 7.05 10.14
N TYR A 17 -11.38 8.00 10.53
CA TYR A 17 -12.40 8.57 9.66
C TYR A 17 -12.41 10.09 9.76
N VAL A 18 -12.53 10.76 8.62
CA VAL A 18 -12.80 12.20 8.53
C VAL A 18 -13.87 12.46 7.48
N ASP A 19 -14.72 13.43 7.76
CA ASP A 19 -15.75 13.92 6.85
C ASP A 19 -15.62 15.44 6.67
N GLY A 20 -16.32 15.99 5.69
CA GLY A 20 -16.37 17.43 5.45
C GLY A 20 -15.12 17.98 4.77
N LEU A 21 -14.36 17.15 4.04
CA LEU A 21 -13.25 17.61 3.23
C LEU A 21 -13.76 18.59 2.16
N ALA A 22 -13.19 19.79 2.19
CA ALA A 22 -13.51 20.89 1.30
C ALA A 22 -12.43 21.05 0.23
N GLN A 23 -12.62 22.04 -0.66
CA GLN A 23 -11.64 22.31 -1.72
C GLN A 23 -10.29 22.72 -1.16
N VAL A 24 -10.31 23.38 0.02
CA VAL A 24 -9.13 23.75 0.79
C VAL A 24 -9.31 23.21 2.20
N ASN A 25 -8.33 22.45 2.68
CA ASN A 25 -8.31 21.91 4.03
C ASN A 25 -7.01 22.36 4.71
N LEU A 26 -7.08 22.74 5.98
CA LEU A 26 -5.91 23.04 6.80
C LEU A 26 -5.67 21.86 7.76
N ILE A 27 -4.58 21.15 7.57
CA ILE A 27 -4.19 20.01 8.42
C ILE A 27 -3.06 20.47 9.33
N VAL A 28 -3.33 20.54 10.63
CA VAL A 28 -2.38 21.00 11.66
C VAL A 28 -2.20 19.95 12.74
N GLY A 29 -1.10 20.03 13.47
CA GLY A 29 -0.75 19.10 14.55
C GLY A 29 0.76 19.01 14.72
N ASP A 30 1.21 18.34 15.77
CA ASP A 30 2.63 18.17 16.09
C ASP A 30 3.38 17.31 15.06
N ASN A 31 4.70 17.39 15.08
CA ASN A 31 5.51 16.47 14.29
C ASN A 31 5.17 15.02 14.63
N ASN A 32 5.17 14.17 13.61
CA ASN A 32 4.83 12.76 13.74
C ASN A 32 3.36 12.45 14.12
N SER A 33 2.46 13.43 14.13
CA SER A 33 1.04 13.23 14.43
C SER A 33 0.22 12.57 13.30
N GLY A 34 0.87 12.03 12.27
CA GLY A 34 0.19 11.37 11.14
C GLY A 34 -0.18 12.27 9.96
N LYS A 35 0.20 13.56 9.94
CA LYS A 35 -0.15 14.48 8.83
C LYS A 35 0.37 13.99 7.47
N THR A 36 1.63 13.58 7.40
CA THR A 36 2.21 13.04 6.15
C THR A 36 1.52 11.74 5.76
N SER A 37 1.28 10.84 6.71
CA SER A 37 0.57 9.58 6.46
C SER A 37 -0.85 9.80 5.97
N PHE A 38 -1.54 10.83 6.44
CA PHE A 38 -2.85 11.21 5.93
C PHE A 38 -2.79 11.64 4.45
N LEU A 39 -1.82 12.48 4.07
CA LEU A 39 -1.63 12.88 2.68
C LEU A 39 -1.19 11.71 1.78
N GLU A 40 -0.38 10.79 2.29
CA GLU A 40 0.00 9.56 1.59
C GLU A 40 -1.19 8.66 1.33
N ALA A 41 -2.12 8.53 2.28
CA ALA A 41 -3.34 7.77 2.07
C ALA A 41 -4.20 8.39 0.96
N ILE A 42 -4.35 9.72 0.93
CA ILE A 42 -5.01 10.43 -0.18
C ILE A 42 -4.26 10.19 -1.49
N TYR A 43 -2.93 10.26 -1.49
CA TYR A 43 -2.10 10.05 -2.66
C TYR A 43 -2.28 8.64 -3.24
N LEU A 44 -2.31 7.60 -2.40
CA LEU A 44 -2.62 6.22 -2.78
C LEU A 44 -4.04 6.09 -3.36
N LEU A 45 -5.02 6.76 -2.72
CA LEU A 45 -6.41 6.70 -3.16
C LEU A 45 -6.63 7.34 -4.54
N VAL A 46 -5.94 8.44 -4.82
CA VAL A 46 -6.07 9.18 -6.10
C VAL A 46 -5.21 8.56 -7.21
N ASN A 47 -4.04 8.00 -6.87
CA ASN A 47 -3.12 7.39 -7.83
C ASN A 47 -3.22 5.87 -7.80
N GLN A 48 -4.45 5.37 -7.93
CA GLN A 48 -4.68 3.93 -7.98
C GLN A 48 -4.00 3.32 -9.21
N PRO A 49 -3.45 2.12 -9.09
CA PRO A 49 -2.90 1.41 -10.23
C PRO A 49 -3.99 1.06 -11.23
N LYS A 50 -3.61 1.00 -12.50
CA LYS A 50 -4.49 0.58 -13.59
C LYS A 50 -4.46 -0.93 -13.80
N THR A 51 -3.45 -1.60 -13.26
CA THR A 51 -3.26 -3.05 -13.36
C THR A 51 -2.80 -3.63 -12.02
N LYS A 52 -3.03 -4.92 -11.78
CA LYS A 52 -2.68 -5.59 -10.51
C LYS A 52 -1.18 -5.52 -10.17
N ASN A 53 -0.31 -5.34 -11.17
CA ASN A 53 1.15 -5.32 -10.99
C ASN A 53 1.72 -3.90 -10.91
N GLU A 54 0.92 -2.87 -11.15
CA GLU A 54 1.38 -1.49 -11.05
C GLU A 54 1.41 -1.05 -9.59
N LYS A 55 2.55 -0.54 -9.14
CA LYS A 55 2.78 -0.15 -7.73
C LYS A 55 3.36 1.26 -7.58
N VAL A 56 3.35 2.07 -8.65
CA VAL A 56 4.07 3.36 -8.72
C VAL A 56 3.85 4.24 -7.49
N ALA A 57 2.60 4.52 -7.13
CA ALA A 57 2.30 5.37 -5.98
C ALA A 57 2.80 4.81 -4.63
N LEU A 58 2.78 3.48 -4.47
CA LEU A 58 3.31 2.84 -3.26
C LEU A 58 4.84 2.93 -3.24
N VAL A 59 5.50 2.64 -4.37
CA VAL A 59 6.96 2.73 -4.51
C VAL A 59 7.43 4.15 -4.23
N ASP A 60 6.76 5.15 -4.80
CA ASP A 60 7.07 6.56 -4.54
C ASP A 60 7.02 6.86 -3.03
N ILE A 61 5.99 6.42 -2.31
CA ILE A 61 5.91 6.62 -0.86
C ILE A 61 7.08 5.97 -0.13
N LEU A 62 7.40 4.72 -0.48
CA LEU A 62 8.47 3.96 0.16
C LEU A 62 9.84 4.61 -0.10
N GLU A 63 10.10 5.03 -1.33
CA GLU A 63 11.34 5.73 -1.72
C GLU A 63 11.50 7.07 -0.99
N HIS A 64 10.45 7.91 -0.96
CA HIS A 64 10.50 9.21 -0.28
C HIS A 64 10.73 9.09 1.23
N ARG A 65 10.43 7.92 1.82
CA ARG A 65 10.69 7.62 3.23
C ARG A 65 12.01 6.88 3.48
N GLY A 66 12.74 6.51 2.44
CA GLY A 66 13.92 5.66 2.57
C GLY A 66 13.58 4.25 3.05
N GLU A 67 12.36 3.76 2.80
CA GLU A 67 11.89 2.40 3.14
C GLU A 67 12.30 1.37 2.06
N MET A 68 13.45 1.60 1.43
CA MET A 68 14.09 0.74 0.43
C MET A 68 15.22 -0.05 1.09
N ILE A 69 15.30 -1.35 0.83
CA ILE A 69 16.43 -2.18 1.24
C ILE A 69 17.44 -2.17 0.10
N GLU A 70 18.61 -1.56 0.31
CA GLU A 70 19.74 -1.71 -0.60
C GLU A 70 20.24 -3.17 -0.53
N GLU A 71 19.81 -4.00 -1.47
CA GLU A 71 20.53 -5.25 -1.71
C GLU A 71 21.86 -4.93 -2.39
N ARG A 72 22.95 -4.89 -1.60
CA ARG A 72 24.31 -5.05 -2.14
C ARG A 72 24.52 -6.50 -2.59
N THR A 73 23.85 -6.93 -3.65
CA THR A 73 24.19 -8.21 -4.29
C THR A 73 25.39 -8.02 -5.21
N HIS A 74 26.60 -8.02 -4.63
CA HIS A 74 27.78 -8.40 -5.39
C HIS A 74 27.67 -9.90 -5.70
N LYS A 75 27.02 -10.26 -6.80
CA LYS A 75 27.14 -11.60 -7.38
C LYS A 75 28.33 -11.60 -8.33
N PHE A 76 29.45 -12.20 -7.89
CA PHE A 76 30.45 -12.72 -8.83
C PHE A 76 29.77 -13.82 -9.65
N THR A 77 29.65 -13.64 -10.96
CA THR A 77 29.21 -14.71 -11.87
C THR A 77 30.33 -15.04 -12.86
N GLY A 78 30.85 -16.26 -12.73
CA GLY A 78 31.60 -16.91 -13.80
C GLY A 78 30.62 -17.32 -14.91
N ASN A 79 30.89 -16.82 -16.12
CA ASN A 79 30.45 -17.26 -17.45
C ASN A 79 28.96 -17.63 -17.68
N ASN A 80 28.29 -16.71 -18.41
CA ASN A 80 27.36 -16.99 -19.51
C ASN A 80 26.05 -17.72 -19.22
N ARG A 81 25.22 -17.14 -18.34
CA ARG A 81 23.77 -17.08 -18.58
C ARG A 81 23.33 -15.63 -18.44
N ARG A 82 22.54 -15.14 -19.39
CA ARG A 82 21.91 -13.81 -19.31
C ARG A 82 21.02 -13.82 -18.08
N GLU A 83 21.50 -13.26 -16.98
CA GLU A 83 20.67 -12.98 -15.82
C GLU A 83 19.70 -11.88 -16.22
N ILE A 84 18.41 -12.22 -16.30
CA ILE A 84 17.38 -11.22 -16.09
C ILE A 84 17.50 -10.93 -14.60
N SER A 85 18.17 -9.83 -14.25
CA SER A 85 18.11 -9.27 -12.91
C SER A 85 16.64 -8.95 -12.64
N HIS A 86 15.92 -9.91 -12.07
CA HIS A 86 14.71 -9.61 -11.32
C HIS A 86 15.17 -8.65 -10.22
N PHE A 87 14.97 -7.36 -10.45
CA PHE A 87 14.90 -6.38 -9.37
C PHE A 87 13.79 -6.89 -8.45
N GLN A 88 14.15 -7.76 -7.51
CA GLN A 88 13.29 -8.15 -6.41
C GLN A 88 13.28 -6.92 -5.52
N ASP A 89 12.26 -6.08 -5.69
CA ASP A 89 12.16 -4.84 -4.96
C ASP A 89 12.01 -5.18 -3.45
N ASN A 90 13.11 -5.04 -2.72
CA ASN A 90 13.11 -5.28 -1.28
C ASN A 90 12.66 -3.99 -0.58
N TYR A 91 11.40 -3.93 -0.21
CA TYR A 91 10.81 -2.82 0.53
C TYR A 91 10.66 -3.15 2.02
N ILE A 92 10.77 -2.15 2.89
CA ILE A 92 10.43 -2.27 4.32
C ILE A 92 8.93 -2.05 4.50
N LEU A 93 8.14 -3.11 4.33
CA LEU A 93 6.68 -3.01 4.35
C LEU A 93 6.07 -2.92 5.75
N ASN A 94 6.76 -3.40 6.78
CA ASN A 94 6.27 -3.41 8.15
C ASN A 94 5.83 -1.99 8.59
N ASN A 95 6.54 -0.98 8.10
CA ASN A 95 6.29 0.43 8.37
C ASN A 95 4.98 0.98 7.75
N LEU A 96 4.38 0.26 6.79
CA LEU A 96 3.10 0.62 6.20
C LEU A 96 1.91 0.27 7.09
N TYR A 97 2.07 -0.71 7.99
CA TYR A 97 0.95 -1.23 8.78
C TYR A 97 0.86 -0.57 10.14
N TYR A 98 -0.37 -0.41 10.60
CA TYR A 98 -0.61 -0.05 11.99
C TYR A 98 -0.07 -1.10 12.95
N GLY A 99 0.52 -0.62 14.04
CA GLY A 99 1.20 -1.45 15.02
C GLY A 99 2.59 -1.91 14.61
N TYR A 100 3.04 -1.60 13.39
CA TYR A 100 4.40 -1.84 12.90
C TYR A 100 4.90 -3.27 13.22
N PRO A 101 4.27 -4.31 12.65
CA PRO A 101 4.60 -5.69 13.00
C PRO A 101 6.09 -5.96 12.75
N ASP A 102 6.79 -6.50 13.76
CA ASP A 102 8.21 -6.88 13.60
C ASP A 102 8.36 -7.99 12.54
N GLU A 103 7.40 -8.91 12.49
CA GLU A 103 7.34 -10.02 11.53
C GLU A 103 5.90 -10.22 11.03
N PHE A 104 5.76 -10.64 9.78
CA PHE A 104 4.47 -11.03 9.21
C PHE A 104 4.14 -12.48 9.59
N ASP A 105 2.97 -12.68 10.19
CA ASP A 105 2.40 -13.99 10.50
C ASP A 105 1.79 -14.59 9.23
N THR A 106 2.35 -15.70 8.74
CA THR A 106 1.89 -16.36 7.51
C THR A 106 0.45 -16.85 7.56
N GLN A 107 -0.12 -16.98 8.75
CA GLN A 107 -1.52 -17.40 8.92
C GLN A 107 -2.49 -16.22 8.92
N LYS A 108 -2.00 -14.98 8.76
CA LYS A 108 -2.81 -13.75 8.79
C LYS A 108 -2.71 -12.99 7.49
N ALA A 109 -3.87 -12.49 7.05
CA ALA A 109 -3.93 -11.49 5.99
C ALA A 109 -3.65 -10.10 6.56
N TYR A 110 -2.72 -9.37 5.94
CA TYR A 110 -2.40 -7.99 6.29
C TYR A 110 -3.04 -7.05 5.29
N ILE A 111 -4.09 -6.33 5.72
CA ILE A 111 -4.91 -5.50 4.83
C ILE A 111 -4.89 -4.04 5.28
N ILE A 112 -4.41 -3.15 4.41
CA ILE A 112 -4.66 -1.72 4.49
C ILE A 112 -5.88 -1.39 3.64
N SER A 113 -6.78 -0.55 4.14
CA SER A 113 -7.92 -0.04 3.37
C SER A 113 -7.98 1.47 3.46
N ILE A 114 -8.07 2.13 2.30
CA ILE A 114 -8.32 3.57 2.21
C ILE A 114 -9.51 3.78 1.28
N SER A 115 -10.50 4.55 1.71
CA SER A 115 -11.72 4.76 0.92
C SER A 115 -12.39 6.10 1.19
N SER A 116 -13.20 6.56 0.24
CA SER A 116 -14.13 7.69 0.37
C SER A 116 -15.51 7.22 -0.10
N GLU A 117 -16.52 7.32 0.76
CA GLU A 117 -17.89 6.90 0.39
C GLU A 117 -18.61 7.98 -0.43
N LYS A 118 -18.21 9.24 -0.27
CA LYS A 118 -18.84 10.40 -0.91
C LYS A 118 -18.09 10.86 -2.16
N GLU A 119 -17.01 10.18 -2.53
CA GLU A 119 -16.34 10.41 -3.80
C GLU A 119 -17.15 9.79 -4.95
N GLN A 120 -17.53 10.63 -5.91
CA GLN A 120 -18.33 10.23 -7.07
C GLN A 120 -17.50 9.59 -8.21
N SER A 121 -16.25 9.20 -7.94
CA SER A 121 -15.34 8.59 -8.91
C SER A 121 -15.26 7.06 -8.71
N ILE A 122 -14.82 6.34 -9.73
CA ILE A 122 -14.56 4.89 -9.64
C ILE A 122 -13.38 4.55 -8.72
N HIS A 123 -12.58 5.55 -8.33
CA HIS A 123 -11.36 5.41 -7.53
C HIS A 123 -11.62 5.72 -6.05
N SER A 124 -12.76 5.27 -5.54
CA SER A 124 -13.23 5.59 -4.20
C SER A 124 -12.70 4.63 -3.13
N THR A 125 -12.03 3.54 -3.50
CA THR A 125 -11.47 2.57 -2.54
C THR A 125 -10.19 1.96 -3.09
N ILE A 126 -9.20 1.79 -2.22
CA ILE A 126 -7.98 1.01 -2.44
C ILE A 126 -7.77 0.08 -1.26
N ARG A 127 -7.43 -1.17 -1.56
CA ARG A 127 -7.01 -2.16 -0.56
C ARG A 127 -5.64 -2.69 -0.91
N LEU A 128 -4.77 -2.78 0.07
CA LEU A 128 -3.42 -3.33 -0.11
C LEU A 128 -3.33 -4.60 0.70
N TYR A 129 -2.89 -5.68 0.05
CA TYR A 129 -2.71 -6.99 0.66
C TYR A 129 -1.23 -7.37 0.58
N ILE A 130 -0.77 -8.11 1.58
CA ILE A 130 0.48 -8.87 1.50
C ILE A 130 0.12 -10.35 1.55
N ASP A 131 0.56 -11.09 0.55
CA ASP A 131 0.62 -12.55 0.58
C ASP A 131 1.97 -12.95 1.19
N VAL A 132 1.94 -13.62 2.34
CA VAL A 132 3.13 -13.99 3.12
C VAL A 132 3.64 -15.38 2.74
N ASP A 133 2.84 -16.19 2.02
CA ASP A 133 3.18 -17.59 1.69
C ASP A 133 4.18 -17.71 0.53
N ASN A 134 4.34 -16.66 -0.28
CA ASN A 134 5.38 -16.56 -1.30
C ASN A 134 6.44 -15.57 -0.81
N THR A 135 7.71 -16.00 -0.76
CA THR A 135 8.91 -15.18 -0.46
C THR A 135 9.16 -13.97 -1.39
N LEU A 136 8.18 -13.59 -2.19
CA LEU A 136 8.12 -12.35 -2.93
C LEU A 136 7.00 -11.52 -2.31
N ILE A 137 7.28 -10.25 -2.06
CA ILE A 137 6.30 -9.20 -1.83
C ILE A 137 5.50 -9.02 -3.15
N SER A 138 4.74 -10.03 -3.52
CA SER A 138 3.90 -10.19 -4.69
C SER A 138 2.67 -10.86 -4.13
N ASP A 139 1.69 -10.11 -3.64
CA ASP A 139 0.84 -9.37 -4.55
C ASP A 139 0.11 -8.27 -3.78
N LEU A 140 0.43 -7.02 -4.13
CA LEU A 140 -0.35 -5.87 -3.71
C LEU A 140 -1.68 -5.89 -4.47
N PHE A 141 -2.64 -6.70 -4.03
CA PHE A 141 -3.93 -6.82 -4.71
C PHE A 141 -4.79 -5.57 -4.48
N ILE A 142 -4.69 -4.61 -5.40
CA ILE A 142 -5.58 -3.45 -5.36
C ILE A 142 -6.93 -3.87 -5.95
N SER A 143 -7.85 -4.27 -5.07
CA SER A 143 -9.21 -4.65 -5.44
C SER A 143 -10.11 -3.41 -5.55
N PHE A 144 -10.73 -3.28 -6.73
CA PHE A 144 -11.87 -2.40 -6.96
C PHE A 144 -13.12 -3.09 -6.43
N LEU A 145 -14.10 -2.30 -5.95
CA LEU A 145 -15.37 -2.78 -5.40
C LEU A 145 -16.19 -3.71 -6.34
N GLU A 146 -15.79 -3.91 -7.59
CA GLU A 146 -16.44 -4.83 -8.53
C GLU A 146 -15.89 -6.27 -8.53
N GLU A 147 -14.72 -6.58 -7.93
CA GLU A 147 -14.12 -7.93 -8.01
C GLU A 147 -14.38 -8.86 -6.80
N ILE A 148 -15.03 -8.38 -5.75
CA ILE A 148 -15.32 -9.20 -4.54
C ILE A 148 -16.30 -10.35 -4.85
N GLY A 149 -17.08 -10.23 -5.92
CA GLY A 149 -18.02 -11.28 -6.36
C GLY A 149 -17.38 -12.52 -6.99
N LYS A 150 -16.08 -12.54 -7.30
CA LYS A 150 -15.43 -13.65 -8.02
C LYS A 150 -14.34 -14.39 -7.23
N GLU A 151 -13.72 -13.79 -6.23
CA GLU A 151 -12.64 -14.45 -5.46
C GLU A 151 -13.14 -15.45 -4.41
N GLN A 152 -14.42 -15.40 -3.99
CA GLN A 152 -14.99 -16.45 -3.13
C GLN A 152 -15.12 -17.82 -3.84
N GLU A 153 -14.90 -17.89 -5.15
CA GLU A 153 -14.91 -19.13 -5.93
C GLU A 153 -13.51 -19.77 -6.10
N LEU A 154 -12.44 -19.05 -5.76
CA LEU A 154 -11.04 -19.49 -5.93
C LEU A 154 -10.38 -20.03 -4.65
N ARG A 155 -11.09 -20.04 -3.52
CA ARG A 155 -10.69 -20.71 -2.26
C ARG A 155 -11.71 -21.76 -1.83
N LYS A 156 -12.10 -22.64 -2.76
CA LYS A 156 -12.73 -23.93 -2.46
C LYS A 156 -11.94 -25.06 -3.13
#